data_AF-A0A9W4WSY6-F1
#
_entry.id   AF-A0A9W4WSY6-F1
#
_cell.length_a   1.000
_cell.length_b   1.000
_cell.length_c   1.000
_cell.angle_alpha   90.00
_cell.angle_beta   90.00
_cell.angle_gamma   90.00
#
_symmetry.space_group_name_H-M   'P 1'
#
loop_
_entity.id
_entity.type
_entity.pdbx_description
1 polymer ?
#
loop_
_entity_poly.entity_id
_entity_poly.type
_entity_poly.pdbx_seq_one_letter_code
_entity_poly.pdbx_strand_id
1 'polypeptide(L)' 'MRERNERIPDPGEQFSYIIVKDSYLRDKIGRLIPYRVKDYMEYPSNIAKKQNMEIDINYYLGTTVAMCACFINE' A
#
# COMPACT_ATOMS: atom_id res chain seq x y z
N MET A 1 -3.31 6.77 -9.27
CA MET A 1 -3.54 6.01 -10.52
C MET A 1 -4.04 6.89 -11.66
N ARG A 2 -5.23 7.51 -11.57
CA ARG A 2 -5.71 8.47 -12.59
C ARG A 2 -4.73 9.60 -12.88
N GLU A 3 -4.17 10.21 -11.83
CA GLU A 3 -3.23 11.32 -11.94
C GLU A 3 -1.90 10.95 -12.63
N ARG A 4 -1.54 9.67 -12.63
CA ARG A 4 -0.31 9.16 -13.25
C ARG A 4 -0.55 8.58 -14.66
N ASN A 5 -1.74 8.76 -15.23
CA ASN A 5 -2.17 8.19 -16.52
C ASN A 5 -1.99 6.67 -16.62
N GLU A 6 -2.08 5.97 -15.50
CA GLU A 6 -2.04 4.50 -15.49
C GLU A 6 -3.40 3.93 -15.89
N ARG A 7 -3.39 2.75 -16.52
CA ARG A 7 -4.63 2.05 -16.89
C ARG A 7 -5.47 1.84 -15.62
N ILE A 8 -6.73 2.25 -15.70
CA ILE A 8 -7.72 1.95 -14.67
C ILE A 8 -8.26 0.55 -14.96
N PRO A 9 -8.28 -0.37 -13.98
CA PRO A 9 -8.85 -1.69 -14.16
C PRO A 9 -10.34 -1.59 -14.49
N ASP A 10 -10.82 -2.45 -15.37
CA ASP A 10 -12.24 -2.52 -15.73
C ASP A 10 -13.08 -3.05 -14.55
N PRO A 11 -14.38 -2.72 -14.46
CA PRO A 11 -15.24 -3.29 -13.43
C PRO A 11 -15.21 -4.83 -13.45
N GLY A 12 -14.78 -5.45 -12.35
CA GLY A 12 -14.64 -6.91 -12.23
C GLY A 12 -13.25 -7.46 -12.60
N GLU A 13 -12.36 -6.64 -13.14
CA GLU A 13 -10.97 -7.03 -13.40
C GLU A 13 -10.20 -7.17 -12.07
N GLN A 14 -9.48 -8.29 -11.92
CA GLN A 14 -8.55 -8.46 -10.81
C GLN A 14 -7.23 -7.76 -11.14
N PHE A 15 -6.68 -7.04 -10.15
CA PHE A 15 -5.38 -6.42 -10.27
C PHE A 15 -4.57 -6.63 -8.98
N SER A 16 -3.26 -6.68 -9.12
CA SER A 16 -2.33 -6.79 -7.99
C SER A 16 -1.94 -5.42 -7.47
N TYR A 17 -1.86 -5.27 -6.15
CA TYR A 17 -1.39 -4.06 -5.48
C TYR A 17 -0.47 -4.41 -4.31
N ILE A 18 0.33 -3.44 -3.88
CA ILE A 18 1.12 -3.51 -2.65
C ILE A 18 0.92 -2.26 -1.81
N ILE A 19 1.16 -2.35 -0.50
CA ILE A 19 1.19 -1.20 0.40
C ILE A 19 2.62 -0.68 0.47
N VAL A 20 2.81 0.57 0.04
CA VAL A 20 4.11 1.25 0.13
C VAL A 20 4.21 2.07 1.41
N LYS A 21 5.43 2.26 1.88
CA LYS A 21 5.75 3.07 3.05
C LYS A 21 5.58 4.55 2.70
N ASP A 22 5.06 5.31 3.67
CA ASP A 22 4.66 6.69 3.47
C ASP A 22 5.84 7.63 3.12
N SER A 23 5.58 8.56 2.20
CA SER A 23 6.22 9.87 2.18
C SER A 23 5.13 10.89 2.52
N TYR A 24 4.87 11.09 3.83
CA TYR A 24 3.76 11.86 4.40
C TYR A 24 2.81 12.51 3.39
N LEU A 25 1.74 11.81 3.00
CA LEU A 25 0.73 12.38 2.10
C LEU A 25 0.16 13.67 2.71
N ARG A 26 0.36 14.79 2.02
CA ARG A 26 -0.19 16.09 2.38
C ARG A 26 -1.29 16.47 1.41
N ASP A 27 -2.34 17.11 1.93
CA ASP A 27 -3.38 17.68 1.10
C ASP A 27 -2.85 18.89 0.29
N LYS A 28 -3.69 19.44 -0.59
CA LYS A 28 -3.34 20.59 -1.43
C LYS A 28 -2.97 21.86 -0.64
N ILE A 29 -3.26 21.90 0.66
CA ILE A 29 -3.02 23.02 1.58
C ILE A 29 -1.84 22.67 2.53
N GLY A 30 -1.20 21.51 2.36
CA GLY A 30 -0.04 21.06 3.13
C GLY A 30 -0.37 20.36 4.46
N ARG A 31 -1.65 20.08 4.76
CA ARG A 31 -2.04 19.37 5.98
C ARG A 31 -1.77 17.88 5.84
N LEU A 32 -1.35 17.24 6.93
CA LEU A 32 -1.17 15.80 6.94
C LEU A 32 -2.53 15.11 6.73
N ILE A 33 -2.61 14.23 5.73
CA ILE A 33 -3.81 13.44 5.49
C ILE A 33 -3.82 12.31 6.54
N PRO A 34 -4.95 12.06 7.23
CA PRO A 34 -5.06 10.93 8.14
C PRO A 34 -4.73 9.62 7.42
N TYR A 35 -3.92 8.77 8.07
CA TYR A 35 -3.48 7.51 7.50
C TYR A 35 -4.67 6.62 7.12
N ARG A 36 -4.75 6.24 5.85
CA ARG A 36 -5.70 5.24 5.33
C ARG A 36 -4.93 4.33 4.39
N VAL A 37 -4.91 3.03 4.69
CA VAL A 37 -4.16 2.00 3.92
C VAL A 37 -4.38 2.09 2.41
N LYS A 38 -5.62 2.36 1.98
CA LYS A 38 -5.99 2.49 0.56
C LYS A 38 -5.27 3.63 -0.16
N ASP A 39 -4.88 4.68 0.55
CA ASP A 39 -4.18 5.83 -0.02
C ASP A 39 -2.70 5.51 -0.29
N TYR A 40 -2.20 4.39 0.25
CA TYR A 40 -0.84 3.86 0.09
C TYR A 40 -0.77 2.62 -0.81
N MET A 41 -1.86 2.28 -1.49
CA MET A 41 -1.90 1.17 -2.45
C MET A 41 -1.27 1.60 -3.79
N GLU A 42 -0.27 0.86 -4.24
CA GLU A 42 0.39 1.11 -5.52
C GLU A 42 0.57 -0.16 -6.35
N TYR A 43 0.70 0.01 -7.68
CA TYR A 43 0.97 -1.11 -8.59
C TYR A 43 2.42 -1.57 -8.46
N PRO A 44 2.66 -2.88 -8.19
CA PRO A 44 4.00 -3.37 -7.93
C PRO A 44 4.93 -3.19 -9.14
N SER A 45 4.52 -3.65 -10.33
CA SER A 45 5.37 -3.66 -11.53
C SER A 45 5.44 -2.30 -12.23
N ASN A 46 4.33 -1.56 -12.28
CA ASN A 46 4.24 -0.34 -13.06
C ASN A 46 4.79 0.88 -12.32
N ILE A 47 4.57 0.94 -11.00
CA ILE A 47 4.84 2.14 -10.21
C ILE A 47 5.91 1.87 -9.17
N ALA A 48 5.61 0.99 -8.19
CA ALA A 48 6.43 0.85 -7.00
C ALA A 48 7.86 0.40 -7.31
N LYS A 49 8.01 -0.64 -8.16
CA LYS A 49 9.32 -1.13 -8.59
C LYS A 49 10.09 -0.10 -9.42
N LYS A 50 9.41 0.59 -10.35
CA LYS A 50 10.07 1.59 -11.22
C LYS A 50 10.53 2.83 -10.45
N GLN A 51 9.76 3.24 -9.46
CA GLN A 51 10.07 4.40 -8.62
C GLN A 51 10.86 4.03 -7.37
N ASN A 52 11.27 2.76 -7.23
CA ASN A 52 11.99 2.24 -6.07
C ASN A 52 11.32 2.62 -4.73
N MET A 53 9.99 2.50 -4.67
CA MET A 53 9.21 2.82 -3.48
C MET A 53 9.46 1.75 -2.41
N GLU A 54 9.64 2.18 -1.17
CA GLU A 54 9.80 1.27 -0.05
C GLU A 54 8.45 0.60 0.27
N ILE A 55 8.46 -0.69 0.57
CA ILE A 55 7.26 -1.44 0.98
C ILE A 55 7.02 -1.18 2.48
N ASP A 56 5.76 -0.99 2.89
CA ASP A 56 5.44 -0.92 4.32
C ASP A 56 5.46 -2.33 4.93
N ILE A 57 6.65 -2.76 5.36
CA ILE A 57 6.83 -4.09 5.94
C ILE A 57 6.02 -4.29 7.23
N ASN A 58 5.77 -3.22 7.99
CA ASN A 58 5.05 -3.29 9.26
C ASN A 58 3.58 -3.65 9.02
N TYR A 59 2.98 -3.15 7.94
CA TYR A 59 1.63 -3.52 7.55
C TYR A 59 1.47 -5.03 7.36
N TYR A 60 2.43 -5.68 6.70
CA TYR A 60 2.40 -7.12 6.45
C TYR A 60 2.80 -7.94 7.69
N LEU A 61 3.74 -7.43 8.48
CA LEU A 61 4.19 -8.08 9.72
C LEU A 61 3.10 -8.16 10.79
N GLY A 62 2.24 -7.15 10.91
CA GLY A 62 1.15 -7.16 11.90
C GLY A 62 0.22 -8.36 11.74
N THR A 63 -0.05 -8.76 10.50
CA THR A 63 -0.89 -9.94 10.20
C THR A 63 -0.16 -11.25 10.56
N THR A 64 1.15 -11.31 10.34
CA THR A 64 1.95 -12.52 10.64
C THR A 64 2.10 -12.73 12.14
N VAL A 65 2.22 -11.67 12.95
CA VAL A 65 2.24 -11.79 14.41
C VAL A 65 0.97 -12.47 14.94
N ALA A 66 -0.20 -12.11 14.42
CA ALA A 66 -1.46 -12.76 14.79
C ALA A 66 -1.49 -14.25 14.40
N MET A 67 -0.92 -14.62 13.24
CA MET A 67 -0.78 -16.02 12.84
C MET A 67 0.19 -16.79 13.75
N CYS A 68 1.30 -16.17 14.15
CA CYS A 68 2.29 -16.77 15.04
C CYS A 68 1.75 -17.00 16.46
N ALA A 69 0.81 -16.18 16.94
CA ALA A 69 0.20 -16.35 18.26
C ALA A 69 -0.47 -17.73 18.43
N CYS A 70 -0.94 -18.35 17.34
CA CYS A 70 -1.50 -19.71 17.35
C CYS A 70 -0.46 -20.79 17.70
N PHE A 71 0.83 -20.51 17.57
CA PHE A 71 1.92 -21.47 17.78
C PHE A 71 2.71 -21.25 19.08
N ILE A 72 2.44 -20.16 19.81
CA ILE A 72 3.22 -19.75 21.00
C ILE A 72 2.47 -20.10 22.31
N ASN A 73 1.17 -20.41 22.24
CA ASN A 73 0.34 -20.75 23.40
C ASN A 73 0.26 -22.27 23.68
N GLU A 74 1.32 -23.04 23.43
CA GLU A 74 1.54 -24.35 24.08
C GLU A 74 2.27 -24.17 25.42
#